data_AF-A0A1H4LG54-F1
#
_entry.id   AF-A0A1H4LG54-F1
#
_cell.length_a   1.000
_cell.length_b   1.000
_cell.length_c   1.000
_cell.angle_alpha   90.00
_cell.angle_beta   90.00
_cell.angle_gamma   90.00
#
_symmetry.space_group_name_H-M   'P 1'
#
loop_
_entity.id
_entity.type
_entity.pdbx_description
1 polymer ?
#
loop_
_entity_poly.entity_id
_entity_poly.type
_entity_poly.pdbx_seq_one_letter_code
_entity_poly.pdbx_strand_id
1 'polypeptide(L)' 'MPDSYADVVERLCGEFDGRVPLPMVTQIVRQCCREASSADSHFPADPTPRGLEGLARQRLQAAATRGGTTGSGDETS' A
#
# COMPACT_ATOMS: atom_id res chain seq x y z
N MET A 1 5.27 1.44 -21.19
CA MET A 1 4.08 2.04 -20.57
C MET A 1 4.34 2.06 -19.07
N PRO A 2 4.44 3.23 -18.42
CA PRO A 2 4.58 3.27 -16.98
C PRO A 2 3.26 2.75 -16.38
N ASP A 3 3.34 1.80 -15.43
CA ASP A 3 2.20 1.42 -14.59
C ASP A 3 1.59 2.72 -14.03
N SER A 4 0.39 3.07 -14.48
CA SER A 4 -0.27 4.30 -14.07
C SER A 4 -0.80 4.12 -12.64
N TYR A 5 -1.01 5.22 -11.92
CA TYR A 5 -1.60 5.20 -10.56
C TYR A 5 -2.84 4.29 -10.47
N ALA A 6 -3.67 4.31 -11.51
CA ALA A 6 -4.85 3.46 -11.62
C ALA A 6 -4.52 1.96 -11.67
N ASP A 7 -3.51 1.55 -12.47
CA ASP A 7 -3.07 0.15 -12.55
C ASP A 7 -2.55 -0.36 -11.19
N VAL A 8 -1.79 0.48 -10.48
CA VAL A 8 -1.27 0.14 -9.14
C VAL A 8 -2.41 -0.01 -8.13
N VAL A 9 -3.40 0.89 -8.16
CA VAL A 9 -4.57 0.80 -7.28
C VAL A 9 -5.40 -0.45 -7.60
N GLU A 10 -5.63 -0.76 -8.88
CA GLU A 10 -6.41 -1.93 -9.30
C GLU A 10 -5.73 -3.24 -8.86
N ARG A 11 -4.41 -3.35 -9.07
CA ARG A 11 -3.61 -4.52 -8.66
C ARG A 11 -3.61 -4.72 -7.16
N LEU A 12 -3.41 -3.65 -6.39
CA LEU A 12 -3.45 -3.71 -4.92
C LEU A 12 -4.87 -4.04 -4.45
N CYS A 13 -5.90 -3.42 -5.01
CA CYS A 13 -7.28 -3.71 -4.62
C CYS A 13 -7.65 -5.18 -4.86
N GLY A 14 -7.20 -5.76 -5.98
CA GLY A 14 -7.34 -7.19 -6.28
C GLY A 14 -6.53 -8.08 -5.33
N GLU A 15 -5.29 -7.72 -5.01
CA GLU A 15 -4.44 -8.48 -4.08
C GLU A 15 -5.01 -8.55 -2.66
N PHE A 16 -5.59 -7.45 -2.18
CA PHE A 16 -6.17 -7.40 -0.84
C PHE A 16 -7.60 -7.96 -0.78
N ASP A 17 -8.25 -8.31 -1.90
CA ASP A 17 -9.56 -8.98 -1.99
C ASP A 17 -10.58 -8.45 -0.95
N GLY A 18 -10.74 -7.12 -0.89
CA GLY A 18 -11.66 -6.45 0.03
C GLY A 18 -11.24 -6.42 1.51
N ARG A 19 -10.14 -7.06 1.92
CA ARG A 19 -9.58 -6.97 3.30
C ARG A 19 -9.17 -5.56 3.68
N VAL A 20 -8.86 -4.74 2.67
CA VAL A 20 -8.57 -3.32 2.84
C VAL A 20 -9.57 -2.54 1.99
N PRO A 21 -10.29 -1.56 2.56
CA PRO A 21 -11.26 -0.79 1.79
C PRO A 21 -10.55 0.06 0.72
N LEU A 22 -11.14 0.16 -0.47
CA LEU A 22 -10.66 0.99 -1.59
C LEU A 22 -10.24 2.42 -1.19
N PRO A 23 -10.98 3.18 -0.34
CA PRO A 23 -10.51 4.48 0.13
C PRO A 23 -9.17 4.42 0.87
N MET A 24 -8.92 3.35 1.64
CA MET A 24 -7.64 3.17 2.33
C MET A 24 -6.51 2.82 1.36
N VAL A 25 -6.77 1.98 0.36
CA VAL A 25 -5.84 1.68 -0.74
C VAL A 25 -5.41 2.97 -1.44
N THR A 26 -6.37 3.76 -1.91
CA THR A 26 -6.11 5.01 -2.64
C THR A 26 -5.37 6.05 -1.81
N GLN A 27 -5.68 6.17 -0.50
CA GLN A 27 -4.97 7.07 0.41
C GLN A 27 -3.51 6.66 0.63
N ILE A 28 -3.24 5.37 0.84
CA ILE A 28 -1.88 4.87 1.05
C ILE A 28 -1.04 5.07 -0.22
N VAL A 29 -1.57 4.70 -1.39
CA VAL A 29 -0.86 4.88 -2.68
C VAL A 29 -0.58 6.36 -2.93
N ARG A 30 -1.55 7.26 -2.69
CA ARG A 30 -1.35 8.72 -2.83
C ARG A 30 -0.29 9.25 -1.88
N GLN A 31 -0.23 8.74 -0.65
CA GLN A 31 0.76 9.13 0.33
C GLN A 31 2.17 8.68 -0.09
N CYS A 32 2.30 7.43 -0.56
CA CYS A 32 3.53 6.92 -1.17
C CYS A 32 3.99 7.75 -2.37
N CYS A 33 3.08 8.15 -3.27
CA CYS A 33 3.39 9.06 -4.38
C CYS A 33 3.99 10.38 -3.86
N ARG A 34 3.34 10.99 -2.86
CA ARG A 34 3.78 12.28 -2.32
C ARG A 34 5.14 12.20 -1.64
N GLU A 35 5.41 11.12 -0.91
CA GLU A 35 6.70 10.88 -0.27
C GLU A 35 7.81 10.63 -1.28
N ALA A 36 7.55 9.84 -2.32
CA ALA A 36 8.48 9.63 -3.42
C ALA A 36 8.82 10.96 -4.13
N SER A 37 7.82 11.80 -4.42
CA SER A 37 8.03 13.13 -4.98
C SER A 37 8.73 14.11 -4.04
N SER A 38 8.64 13.91 -2.72
CA SER A 38 9.29 14.78 -1.72
C SER A 38 10.74 14.34 -1.41
N ALA A 39 11.06 13.06 -1.59
CA ALA A 39 12.40 12.50 -1.37
C ALA A 39 13.39 12.82 -2.50
N ASP A 40 12.89 13.29 -3.66
CA ASP A 40 13.66 13.68 -4.85
C ASP A 40 14.68 14.79 -4.59
N SER A 41 14.62 15.49 -3.44
CA SER A 41 15.63 16.47 -3.04
C SER A 41 16.91 15.87 -2.43
N HIS A 42 16.96 14.57 -2.10
CA HIS A 42 18.16 13.95 -1.47
C HIS A 42 18.50 12.53 -1.93
N PHE A 43 17.68 11.85 -2.74
CA PHE A 43 17.95 10.48 -3.21
C PHE A 43 17.81 10.34 -4.73
N PRO A 44 18.85 9.89 -5.46
CA PRO A 44 18.75 9.57 -6.89
C PRO A 44 18.16 8.17 -7.08
N ALA A 45 17.08 7.86 -6.36
CA ALA A 45 16.34 6.62 -6.57
C ALA A 45 15.15 6.97 -7.45
N ASP A 46 15.36 6.85 -8.75
CA ASP A 46 14.34 6.91 -9.80
C ASP A 46 12.99 6.42 -9.24
N PRO A 47 11.95 7.27 -9.17
CA PRO A 47 10.65 6.93 -8.61
C PRO A 47 9.93 5.99 -9.60
N THR A 48 10.54 4.82 -9.82
CA THR A 48 9.96 3.78 -10.65
C THR A 48 8.66 3.34 -10.00
N PRO A 49 7.59 3.15 -10.78
CA PRO A 49 6.29 2.72 -10.26
C PRO A 49 6.37 1.40 -9.49
N ARG A 50 7.40 0.59 -9.76
CA ARG A 50 7.72 -0.66 -9.04
C ARG A 50 8.12 -0.42 -7.57
N GLY A 51 8.88 0.63 -7.28
CA GLY A 51 9.25 0.98 -5.90
C GLY A 51 8.04 1.49 -5.10
N LEU A 52 7.17 2.25 -5.77
CA LEU A 52 5.94 2.77 -5.18
C LEU A 52 4.94 1.66 -4.82
N GLU A 53 4.73 0.70 -5.71
CA GLU A 53 3.87 -0.45 -5.45
C GLU A 53 4.36 -1.25 -4.24
N GLY A 54 5.68 -1.51 -4.16
CA GLY A 54 6.28 -2.22 -3.03
C GLY A 54 6.02 -1.51 -1.68
N LEU A 55 6.21 -0.19 -1.64
CA LEU A 55 5.96 0.61 -0.44
C LEU A 55 4.47 0.64 -0.07
N ALA A 56 3.59 0.81 -1.06
CA ALA A 56 2.14 0.80 -0.84
C ALA A 56 1.67 -0.57 -0.33
N ARG A 57 2.15 -1.67 -0.91
CA ARG A 57 1.86 -3.04 -0.50
C ARG A 57 2.26 -3.29 0.96
N GLN A 58 3.47 -2.91 1.37
CA GLN A 58 3.92 -3.06 2.76
C GLN A 58 3.01 -2.32 3.76
N ARG A 59 2.61 -1.09 3.43
CA ARG A 59 1.72 -0.30 4.28
C ARG A 59 0.30 -0.86 4.34
N LEU A 60 -0.20 -1.36 3.21
CA LEU A 60 -1.50 -2.01 3.14
C LEU A 60 -1.51 -3.33 3.91
N GLN A 61 -0.43 -4.11 3.90
CA GLN A 61 -0.27 -5.30 4.74
C GLN A 61 -0.33 -4.93 6.22
N ALA A 62 0.41 -3.90 6.65
CA ALA A 62 0.36 -3.42 8.03
C ALA A 62 -1.05 -2.95 8.43
N ALA A 63 -1.76 -2.26 7.53
CA ALA A 63 -3.13 -1.81 7.73
C ALA A 63 -4.13 -2.98 7.84
N ALA A 64 -4.02 -3.96 6.96
CA ALA A 64 -4.85 -5.17 6.96
C ALA A 64 -4.65 -5.97 8.25
N THR A 65 -3.39 -6.11 8.71
CA THR A 65 -3.07 -6.75 9.99
C THR A 65 -3.70 -5.98 11.15
N ARG A 66 -3.62 -4.63 11.16
CA ARG A 66 -4.19 -3.79 12.22
C ARG A 66 -5.72 -3.80 12.27
N GLY A 67 -6.37 -4.01 11.13
CA GLY A 67 -7.83 -4.22 11.04
C GLY A 67 -8.27 -5.65 11.39
N GLY A 68 -7.35 -6.62 11.41
CA GLY A 68 -7.60 -8.02 11.72
C GLY A 68 -7.37 -8.42 13.19
N THR A 69 -6.82 -7.55 14.04
CA THR A 69 -6.56 -7.87 15.46
C THR A 69 -7.73 -7.50 16.38
N THR A 70 -8.93 -8.00 16.10
CA THR A 70 -9.98 -8.14 17.13
C THR A 70 -10.51 -9.57 17.18
N GLY A 71 -9.59 -10.54 17.06
CA GLY A 71 -9.94 -11.96 17.12
C GLY A 71 -8.71 -12.86 17.11
N SER A 72 -7.75 -12.63 18.00
CA SER A 72 -6.92 -13.75 18.45
C SER A 72 -7.67 -14.36 19.62
N GLY A 73 -8.42 -15.42 19.35
CA GLY A 73 -8.96 -16.29 20.38
C GLY A 73 -7.80 -16.76 21.24
N ASP A 74 -7.78 -16.30 22.48
CA ASP A 74 -7.08 -16.95 23.57
C ASP A 74 -7.93 -18.18 23.92
N GLU A 75 -7.80 -19.22 23.11
CA GLU A 75 -8.27 -20.56 23.40
C GLU A 75 -7.05 -21.42 23.73
N THR A 76 -6.55 -21.26 24.94
CA THR A 76 -5.71 -22.27 25.59
C THR A 76 -6.37 -22.69 26.89
N SER A 77 -6.92 -23.91 26.83
CA SER A 77 -7.33 -24.77 27.94
C SER A 77 -6.26 -24.95 29.02
#